data_AF-A0AAN6LBH9-F1
#
_entry.id   AF-A0AAN6LBH9-F1
#
_cell.length_a   1.000
_cell.length_b   1.000
_cell.length_c   1.000
_cell.angle_alpha   90.00
_cell.angle_beta   90.00
_cell.angle_gamma   90.00
#
_symmetry.space_group_name_H-M   'P 1'
#
loop_
_entity.id
_entity.type
_entity.pdbx_description
1 polymer ?
#
loop_
_entity_poly.entity_id
_entity_poly.type
_entity_poly.pdbx_seq_one_letter_code
_entity_poly.pdbx_strand_id
1 'polypeptide(L)'
;MASNDKSSTPYLPLSGCANDGWSNNDEATATCYCGAVQLGFPTNAPGLLGTFVCHCTDCRKITASMFASNFLVANTHLRHLRGREKLTKFGQSQTIASGNVMTNYFCSVCGSLMYRVTAAHPDMSVLRIGTVDDFHLHETKLRPQVEQFVKDRVSWLKGIEGVEEVEGGARLKELRKKRNENGGVLFSFVNPNPEMPLSTLAIAHVPQVSGKWPGSYRHVIGETKPPYHPWARDFDYPRLSSSSGAKAWTHECAGRQTAKRTSTLESRHDPIGSHEGWW
;
A
#
# COMPACT_ATOMS: atom_id res chain seq x y z
N MET A 1 -23.08 -17.76 -2.77
CA MET A 1 -21.62 -18.01 -2.70
C MET A 1 -21.20 -17.72 -1.26
N ALA A 2 -20.56 -18.69 -0.61
CA ALA A 2 -20.39 -18.75 0.83
C ALA A 2 -19.74 -17.48 1.40
N SER A 3 -20.39 -16.89 2.40
CA SER A 3 -19.76 -15.94 3.32
C SER A 3 -18.63 -16.67 4.04
N ASN A 4 -17.39 -16.32 3.74
CA ASN A 4 -16.26 -16.73 4.56
C ASN A 4 -16.45 -16.12 5.94
N ASP A 5 -16.89 -16.94 6.89
CA ASP A 5 -16.89 -16.63 8.30
C ASP A 5 -15.43 -16.34 8.70
N LYS A 6 -15.16 -15.05 8.95
CA LYS A 6 -13.84 -14.50 9.23
C LYS A 6 -13.42 -14.97 10.62
N SER A 7 -12.80 -16.15 10.65
CA SER A 7 -12.12 -16.70 11.82
C SER A 7 -11.41 -15.61 12.62
N SER A 8 -11.60 -15.58 13.94
CA SER A 8 -10.86 -14.74 14.90
C SER A 8 -9.36 -15.06 14.97
N THR A 9 -8.85 -15.84 14.01
CA THR A 9 -7.46 -16.29 13.95
C THR A 9 -6.66 -15.27 13.13
N PRO A 10 -5.48 -14.85 13.63
CA PRO A 10 -4.55 -14.03 12.85
C PRO A 10 -4.26 -14.64 11.47
N TYR A 11 -4.21 -13.80 10.44
CA TYR A 11 -3.76 -14.17 9.10
C TYR A 11 -2.46 -13.44 8.79
N LEU A 12 -1.34 -14.14 8.94
CA LEU A 12 0.02 -13.63 8.84
C LEU A 12 0.72 -14.22 7.60
N PRO A 13 0.44 -13.74 6.37
CA PRO A 13 1.15 -14.19 5.17
C PRO A 13 2.59 -13.64 5.14
N LEU A 14 3.44 -14.27 4.33
CA LEU A 14 4.75 -13.71 3.99
C LEU A 14 4.57 -12.47 3.10
N SER A 15 4.47 -11.29 3.71
CA SER A 15 4.18 -10.01 3.06
C SER A 15 5.40 -9.09 2.93
N GLY A 16 6.58 -9.59 3.32
CA GLY A 16 7.89 -8.94 3.21
C GLY A 16 9.02 -9.95 3.42
N CYS A 17 10.24 -9.46 3.68
CA CYS A 17 11.40 -10.33 3.94
C CYS A 17 11.48 -10.85 5.39
N ALA A 18 10.54 -10.47 6.26
CA ALA A 18 10.44 -10.96 7.63
C ALA A 18 9.15 -11.77 7.83
N ASN A 19 9.20 -12.75 8.73
CA ASN A 19 8.08 -13.65 9.05
C ASN A 19 7.86 -13.78 10.57
N ASP A 20 8.07 -12.68 11.30
CA ASP A 20 7.98 -12.60 12.76
C ASP A 20 6.95 -11.56 13.21
N GLY A 21 6.01 -11.22 12.32
CA GLY A 21 4.84 -10.43 12.65
C GLY A 21 3.86 -11.22 13.52
N TRP A 22 3.09 -10.51 14.34
CA TRP A 22 2.11 -11.11 15.24
C TRP A 22 0.98 -10.13 15.58
N SER A 23 -0.11 -10.67 16.10
CA SER A 23 -1.21 -9.92 16.68
C SER A 23 -1.79 -10.67 17.88
N ASN A 24 -2.40 -9.92 18.80
CA ASN A 24 -3.22 -10.44 19.87
C ASN A 24 -4.46 -9.53 20.05
N ASN A 25 -5.21 -9.71 21.14
CA ASN A 25 -6.44 -8.97 21.39
C ASN A 25 -6.23 -7.45 21.56
N ASP A 26 -5.04 -7.01 21.96
CA ASP A 26 -4.76 -5.64 22.41
C ASP A 26 -3.72 -4.91 21.55
N GLU A 27 -2.77 -5.63 20.96
CA GLU A 27 -1.70 -5.06 20.13
C GLU A 27 -1.35 -5.97 18.93
N ALA A 28 -0.71 -5.37 17.94
CA ALA A 28 -0.22 -6.04 16.74
C ALA A 28 1.03 -5.35 16.19
N THR A 29 1.68 -5.99 15.22
CA THR A 29 2.88 -5.46 14.59
C THR A 29 2.66 -4.92 13.19
N ALA A 30 3.48 -3.93 12.84
CA ALA A 30 3.61 -3.40 11.50
C ALA A 30 5.09 -3.38 11.10
N THR A 31 5.42 -4.04 9.99
CA THR A 31 6.79 -4.27 9.53
C THR A 31 7.02 -3.62 8.17
N CYS A 32 8.21 -3.02 7.97
CA CYS A 32 8.60 -2.55 6.64
C CYS A 32 8.86 -3.72 5.69
N TYR A 33 8.85 -3.49 4.38
CA TYR A 33 8.98 -4.56 3.38
C TYR A 33 10.23 -5.44 3.57
N CYS A 34 11.39 -4.86 3.88
CA CYS A 34 12.62 -5.64 4.11
C CYS A 34 12.74 -6.27 5.51
N GLY A 35 11.81 -6.02 6.42
CA GLY A 35 11.88 -6.53 7.79
C GLY A 35 12.76 -5.74 8.77
N ALA A 36 13.56 -4.79 8.30
CA ALA A 36 14.53 -4.06 9.14
C ALA A 36 13.88 -3.20 10.25
N VAL A 37 12.70 -2.63 9.97
CA VAL A 37 11.91 -1.81 10.91
C VAL A 37 10.63 -2.55 11.26
N GLN A 38 10.34 -2.65 12.56
CA GLN A 38 9.07 -3.18 13.06
C GLN A 38 8.56 -2.31 14.21
N LEU A 39 7.27 -2.01 14.15
CA LEU A 39 6.54 -1.25 15.15
C LEU A 39 5.51 -2.15 15.83
N GLY A 40 5.26 -1.91 17.11
CA GLY A 40 4.14 -2.45 17.86
C GLY A 40 3.11 -1.34 18.09
N PHE A 41 1.83 -1.65 17.86
CA PHE A 41 0.75 -0.68 18.00
C PHE A 41 -0.50 -1.32 18.65
N PRO A 42 -1.32 -0.52 19.35
CA PRO A 42 -2.56 -0.98 19.96
C PRO A 42 -3.67 -1.20 18.92
N THR A 43 -4.47 -2.24 19.08
CA THR A 43 -5.63 -2.54 18.20
C THR A 43 -6.95 -1.99 18.73
N ASN A 44 -6.95 -1.42 19.95
CA ASN A 44 -8.11 -0.84 20.61
C ASN A 44 -7.85 0.58 21.13
N ALA A 45 -8.94 1.28 21.50
CA ALA A 45 -8.86 2.52 22.26
C ALA A 45 -8.24 2.26 23.67
N PRO A 46 -7.60 3.26 24.30
CA PRO A 46 -7.43 4.65 23.85
C PRO A 46 -6.26 4.86 22.86
N GLY A 47 -5.46 3.82 22.58
CA GLY A 47 -4.23 3.93 21.81
C GLY A 47 -4.43 3.99 20.29
N LEU A 48 -5.30 3.15 19.72
CA LEU A 48 -5.81 3.32 18.36
C LEU A 48 -6.74 4.53 18.39
N LEU A 49 -6.65 5.46 17.44
CA LEU A 49 -7.43 6.71 17.44
C LEU A 49 -8.45 6.80 16.29
N GLY A 50 -8.21 6.10 15.18
CA GLY A 50 -9.10 6.09 14.01
C GLY A 50 -8.41 5.55 12.77
N THR A 51 -9.19 5.19 11.76
CA THR A 51 -8.74 4.60 10.48
C THR A 51 -9.36 5.36 9.33
N PHE A 52 -8.59 5.63 8.27
CA PHE A 52 -9.08 6.43 7.15
C PHE A 52 -8.33 6.16 5.84
N VAL A 53 -9.01 6.41 4.72
CA VAL A 53 -8.40 6.50 3.39
C VAL A 53 -8.26 7.96 3.00
N CYS A 54 -7.14 8.31 2.39
CA CYS A 54 -6.85 9.67 1.96
C CYS A 54 -6.49 9.70 0.48
N HIS A 55 -7.21 10.52 -0.29
CA HIS A 55 -7.05 10.66 -1.74
C HIS A 55 -6.23 11.88 -2.16
N CYS A 56 -5.67 12.64 -1.20
CA CYS A 56 -4.89 13.83 -1.52
C CYS A 56 -3.64 13.51 -2.38
N THR A 57 -3.19 14.49 -3.13
CA THR A 57 -2.04 14.40 -4.06
C THR A 57 -0.77 13.89 -3.38
N ASP A 58 -0.51 14.33 -2.15
CA ASP A 58 0.57 13.84 -1.28
C ASP A 58 0.50 12.33 -1.05
N CYS A 59 -0.68 11.85 -0.64
CA CYS A 59 -0.87 10.43 -0.34
C CYS A 59 -0.62 9.58 -1.57
N ARG A 60 -1.00 10.06 -2.76
CA ARG A 60 -0.71 9.39 -4.03
C ARG A 60 0.78 9.22 -4.29
N LYS A 61 1.52 10.33 -4.20
CA LYS A 61 2.96 10.34 -4.49
C LYS A 61 3.75 9.52 -3.47
N ILE A 62 3.35 9.58 -2.21
CA ILE A 62 4.05 8.92 -1.12
C ILE A 62 3.86 7.39 -1.13
N THR A 63 2.68 6.89 -1.51
CA THR A 63 2.41 5.43 -1.58
C THR A 63 2.64 4.86 -2.97
N ALA A 64 2.98 5.69 -3.97
CA ALA A 64 2.97 5.33 -5.38
C ALA A 64 1.65 4.65 -5.83
N SER A 65 0.54 4.99 -5.17
CA SER A 65 -0.80 4.46 -5.42
C SER A 65 -1.79 5.62 -5.62
N MET A 66 -3.07 5.34 -5.85
CA MET A 66 -4.09 6.37 -6.04
C MET A 66 -4.66 6.94 -4.74
N PHE A 67 -4.32 6.32 -3.61
CA PHE A 67 -4.70 6.73 -2.26
C PHE A 67 -3.71 6.17 -1.24
N ALA A 68 -3.90 6.55 0.02
CA ALA A 68 -3.25 5.88 1.14
C ALA A 68 -4.29 5.40 2.16
N SER A 69 -4.14 4.17 2.64
CA SER A 69 -4.88 3.60 3.76
C SER A 69 -4.10 3.81 5.06
N ASN A 70 -4.74 4.41 6.06
CA ASN A 70 -4.08 4.93 7.25
C ASN A 70 -4.80 4.55 8.52
N PHE A 71 -4.04 4.51 9.61
CA PHE A 71 -4.58 4.49 10.95
C PHE A 71 -3.77 5.40 11.87
N LEU A 72 -4.43 5.90 12.90
CA LEU A 72 -3.90 6.87 13.84
C LEU A 72 -3.58 6.18 15.15
N VAL A 73 -2.37 6.37 15.65
CA VAL A 73 -1.92 5.82 16.92
C VAL A 73 -1.43 6.96 17.82
N ALA A 74 -1.85 6.96 19.09
CA ALA A 74 -1.29 7.86 20.08
C ALA A 74 0.19 7.50 20.32
N ASN A 75 1.08 8.50 20.28
CA ASN A 75 2.53 8.26 20.38
C ASN A 75 2.94 7.59 21.70
N THR A 76 2.14 7.76 22.77
CA THR A 76 2.32 7.08 24.06
C THR A 76 2.14 5.57 23.99
N HIS A 77 1.48 5.05 22.95
CA HIS A 77 1.22 3.61 22.75
C HIS A 77 2.00 3.04 21.56
N LEU A 78 2.71 3.86 20.80
CA LEU A 78 3.51 3.41 19.66
C LEU A 78 4.89 2.94 20.15
N ARG A 79 5.24 1.68 19.87
CA ARG A 79 6.52 1.08 20.25
C ARG A 79 7.36 0.80 19.02
N HIS A 80 8.63 1.17 19.03
CA HIS A 80 9.60 0.71 18.02
C HIS A 80 10.26 -0.56 18.56
N LEU A 81 9.87 -1.71 18.00
CA LEU A 81 10.38 -3.01 18.44
C LEU A 81 11.79 -3.25 17.91
N ARG A 82 12.06 -2.85 16.67
CA ARG A 82 13.41 -2.85 16.06
C ARG A 82 13.54 -1.83 14.93
N GLY A 83 14.78 -1.52 14.56
CA GLY A 83 15.11 -0.72 13.37
C GLY A 83 14.85 0.77 13.50
N ARG A 84 14.83 1.32 14.72
CA ARG A 84 14.64 2.77 14.92
C ARG A 84 15.73 3.57 14.21
N GLU A 85 16.96 3.08 14.21
CA GLU A 85 18.13 3.62 13.52
C GLU A 85 18.07 3.50 11.99
N LYS A 86 17.19 2.65 11.47
CA LYS A 86 16.91 2.50 10.04
C LYS A 86 15.72 3.34 9.57
N LEU A 87 15.09 4.10 10.47
CA LEU A 87 14.12 5.12 10.09
C LEU A 87 14.84 6.41 9.72
N THR A 88 14.71 6.81 8.47
CA THR A 88 15.04 8.17 8.04
C THR A 88 13.77 8.99 7.87
N LYS A 89 13.92 10.31 7.74
CA LYS A 89 12.79 11.23 7.69
C LYS A 89 12.94 12.33 6.64
N PHE A 90 11.81 12.76 6.12
CA PHE A 90 11.69 13.92 5.24
C PHE A 90 10.43 14.71 5.61
N GLY A 91 10.57 16.02 5.83
CA GLY A 91 9.47 16.88 6.24
C GLY A 91 9.35 18.12 5.35
N GLN A 92 8.12 18.48 5.00
CA GLN A 92 7.82 19.67 4.20
C GLN A 92 6.39 20.15 4.48
N SER A 93 6.07 21.39 4.10
CA SER A 93 4.75 22.02 4.26
C SER A 93 4.14 22.56 2.96
N GLN A 94 4.91 22.66 1.88
CA GLN A 94 4.52 23.32 0.63
C GLN A 94 3.28 22.68 -0.03
N THR A 95 3.17 21.36 0.00
CA THR A 95 2.04 20.62 -0.60
C THR A 95 0.98 20.21 0.42
N ILE A 96 1.15 20.56 1.70
CA ILE A 96 0.26 20.17 2.78
C ILE A 96 -0.90 21.15 2.85
N ALA A 97 -2.14 20.66 2.66
CA ALA A 97 -3.34 21.50 2.65
C ALA A 97 -3.53 22.34 3.93
N SER A 98 -3.00 21.90 5.07
CA SER A 98 -3.06 22.64 6.33
C SER A 98 -1.94 23.67 6.51
N GLY A 99 -0.95 23.72 5.61
CA GLY A 99 0.26 24.55 5.73
C GLY A 99 1.24 24.10 6.83
N ASN A 100 0.88 23.12 7.65
CA ASN A 100 1.75 22.59 8.70
C ASN A 100 2.81 21.65 8.13
N VAL A 101 3.99 21.63 8.75
CA VAL A 101 5.03 20.66 8.40
C VAL A 101 4.51 19.25 8.66
N MET A 102 4.60 18.40 7.64
CA MET A 102 4.30 16.98 7.73
C MET A 102 5.58 16.18 7.50
N THR A 103 5.99 15.44 8.51
CA THR A 103 7.23 14.66 8.50
C THR A 103 6.93 13.19 8.25
N ASN A 104 7.50 12.64 7.18
CA ASN A 104 7.42 11.24 6.79
C ASN A 104 8.58 10.46 7.45
N TYR A 105 8.30 9.30 8.04
CA TYR A 105 9.30 8.39 8.61
C TYR A 105 9.28 7.05 7.85
N PHE A 106 10.33 6.79 7.07
CA PHE A 106 10.41 5.65 6.17
C PHE A 106 11.69 4.86 6.39
N CYS A 107 11.65 3.57 6.05
CA CYS A 107 12.79 2.69 6.13
C CYS A 107 13.87 3.14 5.13
N SER A 108 15.09 3.37 5.60
CA SER A 108 16.23 3.75 4.77
C SER A 108 16.75 2.60 3.89
N VAL A 109 16.28 1.36 4.13
CA VAL A 109 16.71 0.16 3.40
C VAL A 109 15.77 -0.12 2.23
N CYS A 110 14.45 -0.17 2.47
CA CYS A 110 13.46 -0.53 1.43
C CYS A 110 12.52 0.61 1.02
N GLY A 111 12.62 1.79 1.62
CA GLY A 111 11.77 2.93 1.30
C GLY A 111 10.33 2.85 1.84
N SER A 112 9.93 1.74 2.47
CA SER A 112 8.58 1.61 3.03
C SER A 112 8.29 2.73 4.03
N LEU A 113 7.21 3.47 3.78
CA LEU A 113 6.77 4.50 4.70
C LEU A 113 6.03 3.87 5.87
N MET A 114 6.57 4.05 7.08
CA MET A 114 6.00 3.46 8.28
C MET A 114 4.95 4.38 8.90
N TYR A 115 5.28 5.66 9.11
CA TYR A 115 4.34 6.63 9.67
C TYR A 115 4.66 8.07 9.27
N ARG A 116 3.68 8.97 9.47
CA ARG A 116 3.86 10.43 9.39
C ARG A 116 3.53 11.09 10.73
N VAL A 117 4.15 12.25 10.97
CA VAL A 117 3.84 13.13 12.11
C VAL A 117 3.59 14.55 11.58
N THR A 118 2.49 15.16 11.98
CA THR A 118 2.15 16.56 11.64
C THR A 118 2.51 17.49 12.78
N ALA A 119 3.07 18.65 12.48
CA ALA A 119 3.35 19.68 13.48
C ALA A 119 2.08 20.18 14.22
N ALA A 120 0.90 20.03 13.60
CA ALA A 120 -0.38 20.39 14.23
C ALA A 120 -0.82 19.41 15.34
N HIS A 121 -0.37 18.16 15.28
CA HIS A 121 -0.73 17.08 16.21
C HIS A 121 0.48 16.19 16.47
N PRO A 122 1.48 16.69 17.22
CA PRO A 122 2.73 15.98 17.48
C PRO A 122 2.56 14.80 18.46
N ASP A 123 1.40 14.65 19.09
CA ASP A 123 1.05 13.62 20.06
C ASP A 123 0.61 12.29 19.41
N MET A 124 0.48 12.25 18.09
CA MET A 124 0.03 11.06 17.35
C MET A 124 0.84 10.82 16.08
N SER A 125 0.78 9.58 15.59
CA SER A 125 1.41 9.13 14.36
C SER A 125 0.37 8.57 13.39
N VAL A 126 0.51 8.90 12.12
CA VAL A 126 -0.31 8.38 11.01
C VAL A 126 0.40 7.20 10.38
N LEU A 127 0.07 5.98 10.80
CA LEU A 127 0.64 4.74 10.29
C LEU A 127 -0.07 4.27 9.01
N ARG A 128 0.57 3.36 8.27
CA ARG A 128 0.04 2.81 7.01
C ARG A 128 -0.56 1.43 7.22
N ILE A 129 -1.83 1.24 6.86
CA ILE A 129 -2.53 -0.05 7.05
C ILE A 129 -1.79 -1.17 6.32
N GLY A 130 -1.31 -0.92 5.09
CA GLY A 130 -0.59 -1.94 4.31
C GLY A 130 0.77 -2.39 4.86
N THR A 131 1.23 -1.84 6.00
CA THR A 131 2.43 -2.34 6.70
C THR A 131 2.10 -3.28 7.86
N VAL A 132 0.82 -3.48 8.17
CA VAL A 132 0.39 -4.33 9.28
C VAL A 132 0.55 -5.79 8.89
N ASP A 133 1.15 -6.56 9.79
CA ASP A 133 1.53 -7.94 9.49
C ASP A 133 0.32 -8.88 9.45
N ASP A 134 -0.66 -8.65 10.34
CA ASP A 134 -1.90 -9.43 10.41
C ASP A 134 -2.97 -8.85 9.48
N PHE A 135 -3.19 -9.53 8.36
CA PHE A 135 -4.14 -9.14 7.32
C PHE A 135 -5.60 -9.34 7.77
N HIS A 136 -5.87 -10.15 8.80
CA HIS A 136 -7.21 -10.22 9.39
C HIS A 136 -7.65 -8.84 9.92
N LEU A 137 -6.71 -8.05 10.46
CA LEU A 137 -7.01 -6.73 11.01
C LEU A 137 -7.47 -5.74 9.95
N HIS A 138 -7.08 -5.90 8.68
CA HIS A 138 -7.51 -5.04 7.57
C HIS A 138 -9.03 -5.03 7.39
N GLU A 139 -9.67 -6.14 7.71
CA GLU A 139 -11.11 -6.36 7.59
C GLU A 139 -11.88 -6.12 8.89
N THR A 140 -11.19 -6.00 10.03
CA THR A 140 -11.79 -5.85 11.35
C THR A 140 -11.42 -4.50 11.99
N LYS A 141 -10.34 -4.45 12.76
CA LYS A 141 -9.94 -3.28 13.57
C LYS A 141 -9.44 -2.11 12.72
N LEU A 142 -8.92 -2.39 11.52
CA LEU A 142 -8.30 -1.41 10.63
C LEU A 142 -9.15 -1.06 9.40
N ARG A 143 -10.38 -1.56 9.31
CA ARG A 143 -11.32 -1.13 8.26
C ARG A 143 -11.46 0.41 8.33
N PRO A 144 -11.23 1.15 7.23
CA PRO A 144 -11.35 2.61 7.23
C PRO A 144 -12.73 3.07 7.69
N GLN A 145 -12.77 4.11 8.53
CA GLN A 145 -14.00 4.73 9.01
C GLN A 145 -14.39 5.98 8.22
N VAL A 146 -13.41 6.62 7.58
CA VAL A 146 -13.60 7.82 6.76
C VAL A 146 -12.75 7.77 5.49
N GLU A 147 -13.31 8.24 4.38
CA GLU A 147 -12.56 8.66 3.19
C GLU A 147 -12.47 10.18 3.16
N GLN A 148 -11.25 10.70 3.09
CA GLN A 148 -11.00 12.13 3.05
C GLN A 148 -10.33 12.56 1.75
N PHE A 149 -10.54 13.83 1.39
CA PHE A 149 -10.15 14.40 0.11
C PHE A 149 -10.83 13.72 -1.08
N VAL A 150 -12.09 13.29 -0.94
CA VAL A 150 -12.79 12.52 -1.99
C VAL A 150 -12.98 13.30 -3.30
N LYS A 151 -12.91 14.64 -3.25
CA LYS A 151 -12.87 15.50 -4.45
C LYS A 151 -11.69 15.21 -5.37
N ASP A 152 -10.58 14.70 -4.81
CA ASP A 152 -9.35 14.38 -5.55
C ASP A 152 -9.32 12.91 -5.98
N ARG A 153 -10.32 12.09 -5.58
CA ARG A 153 -10.44 10.67 -5.94
C ARG A 153 -10.55 10.53 -7.46
N VAL A 154 -9.85 9.55 -8.02
CA VAL A 154 -9.95 9.24 -9.46
C VAL A 154 -11.34 8.69 -9.78
N SER A 155 -11.92 9.10 -10.91
CA SER A 155 -13.30 8.76 -11.27
C SER A 155 -13.56 7.27 -11.47
N TRP A 156 -12.52 6.49 -11.81
CA TRP A 156 -12.63 5.04 -11.98
C TRP A 156 -12.59 4.25 -10.67
N LEU A 157 -12.19 4.88 -9.56
CA LEU A 157 -12.15 4.25 -8.24
C LEU A 157 -13.43 4.60 -7.47
N LYS A 158 -14.22 3.58 -7.14
CA LYS A 158 -15.40 3.73 -6.28
C LYS A 158 -14.98 3.88 -4.82
N GLY A 159 -15.78 4.63 -4.05
CA GLY A 159 -15.64 4.71 -2.61
C GLY A 159 -15.93 3.38 -1.92
N ILE A 160 -15.42 3.25 -0.70
CA ILE A 160 -15.65 2.11 0.19
C ILE A 160 -17.08 2.18 0.69
N GLU A 161 -17.80 1.09 0.51
CA GLU A 161 -19.19 0.97 0.95
C GLU A 161 -19.34 1.17 2.46
N GLY A 162 -20.31 2.01 2.84
CA GLY A 162 -20.66 2.30 4.23
C GLY A 162 -19.65 3.17 4.98
N VAL A 163 -18.69 3.78 4.29
CA VAL A 163 -17.67 4.67 4.88
C VAL A 163 -18.05 6.12 4.61
N GLU A 164 -17.89 6.97 5.63
CA GLU A 164 -18.17 8.41 5.51
C GLU A 164 -17.19 9.08 4.55
N GLU A 165 -17.70 9.91 3.62
CA GLU A 165 -16.90 10.65 2.64
C GLU A 165 -16.83 12.14 2.99
N VAL A 166 -15.63 12.72 2.96
CA VAL A 166 -15.40 14.15 3.21
C VAL A 166 -14.46 14.77 2.18
N GLU A 167 -14.77 16.00 1.74
CA GLU A 167 -14.01 16.69 0.68
C GLU A 167 -12.65 17.25 1.13
N GLY A 168 -12.47 17.45 2.44
CA GLY A 168 -11.23 17.96 3.05
C GLY A 168 -10.60 16.96 4.01
N GLY A 169 -9.61 17.38 4.79
CA GLY A 169 -9.07 16.57 5.87
C GLY A 169 -10.09 16.42 7.01
N ALA A 170 -10.38 15.20 7.43
CA ALA A 170 -11.30 14.95 8.53
C ALA A 170 -10.76 15.56 9.83
N ARG A 171 -11.60 16.26 10.59
CA ARG A 171 -11.19 16.83 11.87
C ARG A 171 -11.11 15.72 12.92
N LEU A 172 -9.95 15.56 13.54
CA LEU A 172 -9.69 14.56 14.58
C LEU A 172 -10.66 14.62 15.77
N LYS A 173 -11.15 15.82 16.12
CA LYS A 173 -12.17 16.00 17.16
C LYS A 173 -13.50 15.34 16.79
N GLU A 174 -13.87 15.35 15.52
CA GLU A 174 -15.08 14.73 15.00
C GLU A 174 -14.94 13.21 14.96
N LEU A 175 -13.76 12.70 14.57
CA LEU A 175 -13.44 11.26 14.63
C LEU A 175 -13.47 10.71 16.07
N ARG A 176 -12.86 11.44 17.03
CA ARG A 176 -12.85 11.04 18.45
C ARG A 176 -14.25 11.09 19.08
N LYS A 177 -15.04 12.13 18.78
CA LYS A 177 -16.41 12.28 19.30
C LYS A 177 -17.33 11.16 18.78
N LYS A 178 -17.29 10.88 17.48
CA LYS A 178 -18.10 9.83 16.85
C LYS A 178 -17.77 8.42 17.37
N ARG A 179 -16.50 8.12 17.68
CA ARG A 179 -16.16 6.83 18.29
C ARG A 179 -16.73 6.66 19.70
N ASN A 180 -16.71 7.72 20.50
CA ASN A 180 -17.24 7.68 21.86
C ASN A 180 -18.78 7.60 21.84
N GLU A 181 -19.44 8.22 20.85
CA GLU A 181 -20.89 8.13 20.63
C GLU A 181 -21.30 6.74 20.11
N ASN A 182 -20.50 6.14 19.23
CA ASN A 182 -20.69 4.77 18.72
C ASN A 182 -20.00 3.70 19.59
N GLY A 183 -19.75 4.01 20.86
CA GLY A 183 -19.00 3.22 21.85
C GLY A 183 -19.72 1.96 22.35
N GLY A 184 -20.21 1.14 21.42
CA GLY A 184 -20.88 -0.12 21.68
C GLY A 184 -21.32 -0.69 20.35
N VAL A 185 -20.68 -1.79 19.93
CA VAL A 185 -21.06 -2.51 18.72
C VAL A 185 -22.52 -2.96 18.88
N LEU A 186 -23.43 -2.28 18.18
CA LEU A 186 -24.70 -2.88 17.78
C LEU A 186 -24.79 -2.71 16.26
N PHE A 187 -24.10 -3.60 15.54
CA PHE A 187 -24.51 -3.91 14.18
C PHE A 187 -25.90 -4.54 14.27
N SER A 188 -26.94 -3.70 14.18
CA SER A 188 -28.17 -4.15 13.55
C SER A 188 -27.77 -4.52 12.12
N PHE A 189 -27.70 -5.83 11.85
CA PHE A 189 -27.72 -6.32 10.48
C PHE A 189 -28.99 -5.77 9.84
N VAL A 190 -28.87 -4.66 9.11
CA VAL A 190 -29.89 -4.26 8.15
C VAL A 190 -29.77 -5.27 7.01
N ASN A 191 -30.60 -6.31 7.10
CA ASN A 191 -30.84 -7.27 6.04
C ASN A 191 -31.20 -6.49 4.76
N PRO A 192 -30.41 -6.55 3.68
CA PRO A 192 -30.70 -5.84 2.45
C PRO A 192 -31.72 -6.65 1.63
N ASN A 193 -32.89 -6.90 2.22
CA ASN A 193 -34.10 -7.22 1.46
C ASN A 193 -35.34 -7.26 2.37
N PRO A 194 -36.18 -6.23 2.32
CA PRO A 194 -37.60 -6.39 2.47
C PRO A 194 -38.26 -6.13 1.12
N GLU A 195 -38.79 -7.19 0.51
CA GLU A 195 -39.87 -7.15 -0.47
C GLU A 195 -39.55 -6.53 -1.85
N MET A 196 -39.08 -7.37 -2.79
CA MET A 196 -39.52 -7.22 -4.19
C MET A 196 -40.75 -8.11 -4.43
N PRO A 197 -41.89 -7.55 -4.88
CA PRO A 197 -43.06 -8.35 -5.21
C PRO A 197 -42.80 -9.23 -6.44
N LEU A 198 -43.21 -10.50 -6.32
CA LEU A 198 -43.25 -11.48 -7.40
C LEU A 198 -44.22 -11.02 -8.49
N SER A 199 -43.73 -10.37 -9.54
CA SER A 199 -44.30 -10.43 -10.91
C SER A 199 -43.62 -9.43 -11.86
N THR A 200 -42.45 -9.77 -12.43
CA THR A 200 -42.12 -9.37 -13.81
C THR A 200 -41.03 -10.31 -14.35
N LEU A 201 -41.47 -11.44 -14.88
CA LEU A 201 -40.67 -12.24 -15.82
C LEU A 201 -40.65 -11.48 -17.15
N ALA A 202 -39.60 -10.71 -17.40
CA ALA A 202 -39.26 -10.23 -18.74
C ALA A 202 -37.91 -10.83 -19.13
N ILE A 203 -37.96 -11.92 -19.89
CA ILE A 203 -36.80 -12.55 -20.52
C ILE A 203 -36.30 -11.58 -21.60
N ALA A 204 -35.28 -10.79 -21.27
CA ALA A 204 -34.52 -10.05 -22.27
C ALA A 204 -33.60 -11.04 -23.01
N HIS A 205 -33.96 -11.31 -24.28
CA HIS A 205 -33.17 -12.08 -25.22
C HIS A 205 -31.80 -11.43 -25.42
N VAL A 206 -30.74 -12.23 -25.29
CA VAL A 206 -29.39 -11.88 -25.74
C VAL A 206 -29.33 -12.09 -27.25
N PRO A 207 -29.08 -11.07 -28.09
CA PRO A 207 -28.80 -11.31 -29.50
C PRO A 207 -27.37 -11.83 -29.63
N GLN A 208 -27.21 -13.02 -30.21
CA GLN A 208 -25.93 -13.48 -30.75
C GLN A 208 -25.48 -12.50 -31.84
N VAL A 209 -24.35 -11.83 -31.64
CA VAL A 209 -23.67 -11.09 -32.70
C VAL A 209 -22.64 -12.01 -33.34
N SER A 210 -23.02 -12.63 -34.44
CA SER A 210 -22.14 -13.25 -35.42
C SER A 210 -21.60 -12.16 -36.36
N GLY A 211 -20.40 -11.66 -36.09
CA GLY A 211 -19.73 -10.65 -36.91
C GLY A 211 -18.41 -11.19 -37.47
N LYS A 212 -18.40 -11.48 -38.78
CA LYS A 212 -17.20 -11.78 -39.57
C LYS A 212 -16.19 -10.63 -39.48
N TRP A 213 -14.92 -10.96 -39.27
CA TRP A 213 -13.80 -10.04 -39.46
C TRP A 213 -13.47 -9.93 -40.96
N PRO A 214 -13.44 -8.72 -41.55
CA PRO A 214 -12.77 -8.51 -42.82
C PRO A 214 -11.47 -7.73 -42.62
N GLY A 215 -10.43 -8.16 -43.34
CA GLY A 215 -9.40 -7.22 -43.81
C GLY A 215 -8.07 -7.25 -43.06
N SER A 216 -7.21 -8.18 -43.50
CA SER A 216 -5.77 -7.99 -43.52
C SER A 216 -5.38 -6.64 -44.16
N TYR A 217 -4.54 -5.85 -43.51
CA TYR A 217 -3.78 -4.80 -44.17
C TYR A 217 -2.28 -4.96 -43.91
N ARG A 218 -1.54 -5.19 -44.99
CA ARG A 218 -0.08 -5.11 -45.10
C ARG A 218 0.37 -3.64 -45.19
N HIS A 219 1.59 -3.43 -44.71
CA HIS A 219 2.41 -2.21 -44.68
C HIS A 219 2.22 -1.14 -45.78
N VAL A 220 2.24 0.12 -45.34
CA VAL A 220 2.87 1.22 -46.09
C VAL A 220 3.84 1.94 -45.14
N ILE A 221 5.13 1.84 -45.44
CA ILE A 221 6.21 2.59 -44.79
C ILE A 221 6.28 3.91 -45.54
N GLY A 222 5.83 5.00 -44.90
CA GLY A 222 5.93 6.36 -45.44
C GLY A 222 6.78 7.20 -44.51
N GLU A 223 7.99 7.54 -44.97
CA GLU A 223 8.88 8.47 -44.29
C GLU A 223 8.23 9.85 -44.17
N THR A 224 7.99 10.32 -42.94
CA THR A 224 7.68 11.72 -42.67
C THR A 224 8.54 12.18 -41.51
N LYS A 225 9.50 13.07 -41.81
CA LYS A 225 10.36 13.73 -40.81
C LYS A 225 9.50 14.68 -39.97
N PRO A 226 9.58 14.66 -38.63
CA PRO A 226 8.96 15.69 -37.81
C PRO A 226 9.76 17.02 -37.90
N PRO A 227 9.08 18.17 -37.81
CA PRO A 227 9.69 19.48 -37.96
C PRO A 227 10.52 19.89 -36.74
N TYR A 228 11.60 20.61 -37.06
CA TYR A 228 12.56 21.23 -36.14
C TYR A 228 11.86 22.30 -35.27
N HIS A 229 12.06 22.25 -33.95
CA HIS A 229 11.77 23.38 -33.06
C HIS A 229 12.88 23.59 -32.02
N PRO A 230 13.28 24.84 -31.68
CA PRO A 230 14.63 25.15 -31.24
C PRO A 230 14.68 25.55 -29.76
N TRP A 231 14.83 24.60 -28.84
CA TRP A 231 15.20 24.89 -27.43
C TRP A 231 16.04 23.78 -26.76
N ALA A 232 16.70 22.91 -27.53
CA ALA A 232 17.72 22.02 -26.97
C ALA A 232 19.04 22.79 -26.79
N ARG A 233 19.17 23.51 -25.68
CA ARG A 233 20.46 24.03 -25.22
C ARG A 233 21.17 22.95 -24.40
N ASP A 234 22.27 22.49 -24.97
CA ASP A 234 23.49 21.94 -24.38
C ASP A 234 23.51 21.80 -22.85
N PHE A 235 23.40 20.55 -22.38
CA PHE A 235 23.99 20.14 -21.11
C PHE A 235 25.21 19.27 -21.42
N ASP A 236 26.38 19.91 -21.41
CA ASP A 236 27.68 19.25 -21.36
C ASP A 236 27.77 18.39 -20.10
N TYR A 237 27.83 17.06 -20.28
CA TYR A 237 28.29 16.15 -19.23
C TYR A 237 29.82 16.01 -19.35
N PRO A 238 30.61 16.32 -18.32
CA PRO A 238 32.02 16.00 -18.32
C PRO A 238 32.21 14.48 -18.31
N ARG A 239 32.88 13.99 -19.35
CA ARG A 239 33.31 12.60 -19.55
C ARG A 239 34.35 12.25 -18.47
N LEU A 240 33.93 11.59 -17.39
CA LEU A 240 34.85 11.08 -16.38
C LEU A 240 35.65 9.90 -16.93
N SER A 241 36.96 10.11 -17.03
CA SER A 241 37.97 9.12 -17.38
C SER A 241 38.06 8.02 -16.33
N SER A 242 38.12 6.78 -16.81
CA SER A 242 38.41 5.56 -16.07
C SER A 242 39.71 5.65 -15.26
N SER A 243 39.65 5.45 -13.95
CA SER A 243 40.67 4.68 -13.22
C SER A 243 40.24 4.37 -11.77
N SER A 244 40.47 3.12 -11.38
CA SER A 244 40.60 2.58 -10.02
C SER A 244 39.40 2.61 -9.06
N GLY A 245 38.85 1.41 -8.80
CA GLY A 245 38.68 0.94 -7.43
C GLY A 245 37.28 1.02 -6.78
N ALA A 246 36.22 0.55 -7.45
CA ALA A 246 34.94 0.30 -6.77
C ALA A 246 34.91 -1.15 -6.24
N LYS A 247 35.10 -1.32 -4.92
CA LYS A 247 34.74 -2.55 -4.21
C LYS A 247 33.21 -2.70 -4.25
N ALA A 248 32.74 -3.68 -5.01
CA ALA A 248 31.34 -4.10 -4.98
C ALA A 248 31.02 -4.70 -3.61
N TRP A 249 30.06 -4.11 -2.90
CA TRP A 249 29.43 -4.72 -1.74
C TRP A 249 28.26 -5.57 -2.22
N THR A 250 28.51 -6.85 -2.44
CA THR A 250 27.45 -7.86 -2.56
C THR A 250 27.08 -8.32 -1.15
N HIS A 251 25.96 -7.85 -0.61
CA HIS A 251 25.33 -8.51 0.53
C HIS A 251 24.60 -9.75 0.04
N GLU A 252 25.33 -10.85 -0.02
CA GLU A 252 24.80 -12.18 -0.25
C GLU A 252 24.21 -12.71 1.06
N CYS A 253 22.93 -13.09 1.03
CA CYS A 253 22.22 -13.67 2.15
C CYS A 253 22.68 -15.14 2.29
N ALA A 254 23.81 -15.37 2.96
CA ALA A 254 24.40 -16.69 3.10
C ALA A 254 23.67 -17.51 4.18
N GLY A 255 22.79 -18.40 3.73
CA GLY A 255 22.32 -19.57 4.48
C GLY A 255 23.49 -20.53 4.76
N ARG A 256 23.60 -20.94 6.01
CA ARG A 256 24.66 -21.80 6.55
C ARG A 256 24.40 -23.26 6.14
N GLN A 257 25.24 -23.86 5.29
CA GLN A 257 25.36 -25.33 5.17
C GLN A 257 26.83 -25.76 5.10
N THR A 258 27.15 -26.73 5.94
CA THR A 258 28.47 -27.30 6.20
C THR A 258 28.92 -28.26 5.10
N ALA A 259 30.21 -28.22 4.77
CA ALA A 259 30.88 -29.00 3.74
C ALA A 259 31.05 -30.49 4.09
N LYS A 260 30.96 -31.36 3.05
CA LYS A 260 32.03 -32.26 2.54
C LYS A 260 31.44 -33.43 1.75
N ARG A 261 31.69 -33.51 0.44
CA ARG A 261 32.48 -34.59 -0.21
C ARG A 261 32.59 -34.39 -1.72
N THR A 262 33.79 -34.69 -2.21
CA THR A 262 34.29 -34.69 -3.58
C THR A 262 33.88 -35.93 -4.37
N SER A 263 33.49 -35.78 -5.65
CA SER A 263 33.86 -36.70 -6.75
C SER A 263 33.46 -36.15 -8.14
N THR A 264 34.48 -35.86 -8.94
CA THR A 264 34.67 -36.03 -10.40
C THR A 264 33.48 -36.17 -11.38
N LEU A 265 33.57 -35.33 -12.43
CA LEU A 265 33.36 -35.56 -13.88
C LEU A 265 32.05 -36.21 -14.38
N GLU A 266 31.26 -35.45 -15.12
CA GLU A 266 31.11 -35.62 -16.59
C GLU A 266 30.20 -34.53 -17.18
N SER A 267 30.65 -33.95 -18.29
CA SER A 267 29.94 -32.94 -19.08
C SER A 267 28.86 -33.59 -19.94
N ARG A 268 27.60 -33.18 -19.79
CA ARG A 268 26.57 -33.31 -20.82
C ARG A 268 25.82 -32.01 -20.99
N HIS A 269 25.81 -31.54 -22.23
CA HIS A 269 24.95 -30.49 -22.74
C HIS A 269 23.48 -30.92 -22.60
N ASP A 270 22.64 -30.04 -22.08
CA ASP A 270 21.21 -30.00 -22.40
C ASP A 270 20.74 -28.55 -22.56
N PRO A 271 19.77 -28.30 -23.46
CA PRO A 271 19.48 -26.98 -24.00
C PRO A 271 18.58 -26.13 -23.09
N ILE A 272 18.73 -24.82 -23.30
CA ILE A 272 18.05 -23.70 -22.67
C ILE A 272 16.52 -23.88 -22.71
N GLY A 273 15.93 -24.12 -21.54
CA GLY A 273 14.51 -23.94 -21.28
C GLY A 273 14.27 -22.54 -20.73
N SER A 274 13.79 -21.64 -21.58
CA SER A 274 13.32 -20.30 -21.22
C SER A 274 12.03 -20.41 -20.40
N HIS A 275 12.13 -20.30 -19.08
CA HIS A 275 10.99 -19.90 -18.26
C HIS A 275 11.06 -18.39 -18.04
N GLU A 276 10.26 -17.69 -18.85
CA GLU A 276 9.81 -16.34 -18.56
C GLU A 276 8.96 -16.37 -17.28
N GLY A 277 9.61 -16.13 -16.14
CA GLY A 277 8.94 -15.81 -14.89
C GLY A 277 8.58 -14.33 -14.90
N TRP A 278 7.31 -14.06 -15.11
CA TRP A 278 6.73 -12.74 -14.93
C TRP A 278 6.69 -12.41 -13.42
N TRP A 279 7.36 -11.31 -13.07
CA TRP A 279 7.40 -10.61 -11.78
C TRP A 279 8.08 -11.32 -10.61
#